data_AF-A0AAE1MST2-F1
#
_entry.id   AF-A0AAE1MST2-F1
#
_cell.length_a   1.000
_cell.length_b   1.000
_cell.length_c   1.000
_cell.angle_alpha   90.00
_cell.angle_beta   90.00
_cell.angle_gamma   90.00
#
_symmetry.space_group_name_H-M   'P 1'
#
loop_
_entity.id
_entity.type
_entity.pdbx_description
1 polymer ?
#
loop_
_entity_poly.entity_id
_entity_poly.type
_entity_poly.pdbx_seq_one_letter_code
_entity_poly.pdbx_strand_id
1 'polypeptide(L)' 'MAKLFFLCSFLLFLSVSVSAVLMEGVANARNLCSVELDPNKCDVVACQEQCLSSYGGWGGCAHFGLQIFHCVCTYFCP' A
#
# COMPACT_ATOMS: atom_id res chain seq x y z
N MET A 1 -38.73 17.18 22.87
CA MET A 1 -38.42 16.50 21.59
C MET A 1 -37.01 16.77 21.05
N ALA A 2 -36.22 17.70 21.61
CA ALA A 2 -34.84 17.98 21.15
C ALA A 2 -33.77 16.94 21.59
N LYS A 3 -34.01 16.19 22.68
CA LYS A 3 -33.07 15.18 23.21
C LYS A 3 -32.88 13.97 22.29
N LEU A 4 -33.94 13.56 21.57
CA LEU A 4 -33.90 12.46 20.60
C LEU A 4 -33.11 12.84 19.34
N PHE A 5 -33.17 14.11 18.92
CA PHE A 5 -32.43 14.61 17.77
C PHE A 5 -30.92 14.61 18.00
N PHE A 6 -30.50 14.93 19.23
CA PHE A 6 -29.08 14.96 19.60
C PHE A 6 -28.43 13.56 19.65
N LEU A 7 -29.18 12.55 20.13
CA LEU A 7 -28.73 11.17 20.19
C LEU A 7 -28.59 10.53 18.79
N CYS A 8 -29.49 10.85 17.85
CA CYS A 8 -29.41 10.34 16.49
C CYS A 8 -28.24 10.94 15.69
N SER A 9 -27.94 12.23 15.86
CA SER A 9 -26.77 12.83 15.20
C SER A 9 -25.46 12.20 15.67
N PHE A 10 -25.31 11.94 16.97
CA PHE A 10 -24.08 11.36 17.50
C PHE A 10 -23.81 9.94 16.97
N LEU A 11 -24.86 9.14 16.77
CA LEU A 11 -24.77 7.81 16.18
C LEU A 11 -24.38 7.83 14.69
N LEU A 12 -24.80 8.85 13.93
CA LEU A 12 -24.43 9.00 12.52
C LEU A 12 -22.97 9.43 12.32
N PHE A 13 -22.40 10.24 13.23
CA PHE A 13 -20.97 10.58 13.17
C PHE A 13 -20.06 9.39 13.51
N LEU A 14 -20.55 8.45 14.32
CA LEU A 14 -19.79 7.28 14.77
C LEU A 14 -19.68 6.19 13.68
N SER A 15 -20.61 6.12 12.72
CA SER A 15 -20.56 5.15 11.62
C SER A 15 -19.62 5.58 10.48
N VAL A 16 -19.37 6.88 10.30
CA VAL A 16 -18.54 7.41 9.21
C VAL A 16 -17.03 7.27 9.49
N SER A 17 -16.61 7.23 10.75
CA SER A 17 -15.19 7.18 11.12
C SER A 17 -14.53 5.81 10.95
N VAL A 18 -15.30 4.73 10.78
CA VAL A 18 -14.77 3.34 10.71
C VAL A 18 -14.32 2.96 9.29
N SER A 19 -14.70 3.71 8.25
CA SER A 19 -14.40 3.32 6.87
C SER A 19 -13.02 3.79 6.34
N ALA A 20 -12.28 4.59 7.11
CA ALA A 20 -11.07 5.26 6.63
C ALA A 20 -9.75 4.49 6.86
N VAL A 21 -9.78 3.31 7.49
CA VAL A 21 -8.54 2.61 7.91
C VAL A 21 -8.20 1.38 7.04
N LEU A 22 -8.99 1.05 6.02
CA LEU A 22 -8.75 -0.14 5.20
C LEU A 22 -8.27 0.20 3.79
N MET A 23 -7.14 0.88 3.71
CA MET A 23 -6.31 0.92 2.50
C MET A 23 -4.85 0.61 2.86
N GLU A 24 -4.64 -0.43 3.65
CA GLU A 24 -3.31 -0.98 3.88
C GLU A 24 -3.22 -2.33 3.18
N GLY A 25 -2.57 -2.31 2.01
CA GLY A 25 -2.01 -3.49 1.37
C GLY A 25 -3.05 -4.45 0.79
N VAL A 26 -2.95 -4.70 -0.50
CA VAL A 26 -3.41 -5.97 -1.05
C VAL A 26 -2.64 -7.06 -0.28
N ALA A 27 -3.27 -7.63 0.75
CA ALA A 27 -2.73 -8.73 1.54
C ALA A 27 -2.60 -9.93 0.60
N ASN A 28 -1.45 -10.02 -0.04
CA ASN A 28 -1.08 -11.12 -0.90
C ASN A 28 -1.09 -12.38 -0.03
N ALA A 29 -1.85 -13.40 -0.42
CA ALA A 29 -2.03 -14.66 0.32
C ALA A 29 -0.76 -15.54 0.36
N ARG A 30 0.42 -14.95 0.15
CA ARG A 30 1.75 -15.53 0.19
C ARG A 30 2.57 -14.60 1.06
N ASN A 31 3.43 -15.12 1.94
CA ASN A 31 4.26 -14.34 2.88
C ASN A 31 5.31 -13.47 2.14
N LEU A 32 4.81 -12.52 1.36
CA LEU A 32 5.52 -11.72 0.37
C LEU A 32 5.34 -10.25 0.77
N CYS A 33 6.47 -9.64 1.10
CA CYS A 33 6.60 -8.23 1.38
C CYS A 33 6.93 -7.50 0.08
N SER A 34 6.55 -6.23 -0.01
CA SER A 34 6.96 -5.36 -1.12
C SER A 34 7.52 -4.06 -0.57
N VAL A 35 8.65 -3.62 -1.14
CA VAL A 35 9.33 -2.37 -0.80
C VAL A 35 9.64 -1.59 -2.06
N GLU A 36 9.49 -0.28 -2.00
CA GLU A 36 9.88 0.63 -3.09
C GLU A 36 11.36 1.00 -2.95
N LEU A 37 12.15 0.77 -4.00
CA LEU A 37 13.59 1.03 -4.01
C LEU A 37 13.95 2.37 -4.65
N ASP A 38 13.23 2.78 -5.70
CA ASP A 38 13.42 4.09 -6.35
C ASP A 38 12.07 4.67 -6.80
N PRO A 39 11.70 5.87 -6.31
CA PRO A 39 10.42 6.51 -6.60
C PRO A 39 10.35 7.33 -7.88
N ASN A 40 11.48 7.62 -8.55
CA ASN A 40 11.50 8.59 -9.66
C ASN A 40 12.02 8.00 -10.97
N LYS A 41 12.66 6.84 -10.92
CA LYS A 41 13.15 6.13 -12.10
C LYS A 41 12.98 4.64 -11.89
N CYS A 42 12.52 3.94 -12.92
CA CYS A 42 12.58 2.50 -12.92
C CYS A 42 13.31 2.00 -14.17
N ASP A 43 14.54 1.57 -13.95
CA ASP A 43 15.26 0.69 -14.87
C ASP A 43 14.99 -0.76 -14.42
N VAL A 44 14.35 -1.55 -15.27
CA VAL A 44 13.92 -2.92 -14.93
C VAL A 44 15.11 -3.79 -14.53
N VAL A 45 16.25 -3.64 -15.21
CA VAL A 45 17.44 -4.48 -14.97
C VAL A 45 18.07 -4.09 -13.65
N ALA A 46 18.31 -2.80 -13.44
CA ALA A 46 18.88 -2.31 -12.18
C ALA A 46 17.96 -2.61 -10.99
N CYS A 47 16.64 -2.48 -11.16
CA CYS A 47 15.64 -2.77 -10.14
C CYS A 47 15.67 -4.25 -9.72
N GLN A 48 15.75 -5.15 -10.70
CA GLN A 48 15.85 -6.59 -10.44
C GLN A 48 17.17 -6.93 -9.73
N GLU A 49 18.30 -6.40 -10.20
CA GLU A 49 19.61 -6.64 -9.58
C GLU A 49 19.67 -6.13 -8.14
N GLN A 50 19.18 -4.91 -7.89
CA GLN A 50 19.15 -4.31 -6.56
C GLN A 50 18.23 -5.07 -5.61
N CYS A 51 17.05 -5.49 -6.07
CA CYS A 51 16.11 -6.28 -5.28
C CYS A 51 16.69 -7.66 -4.94
N LEU A 52 17.30 -8.34 -5.90
CA LEU A 52 17.93 -9.64 -5.68
C LEU A 52 19.10 -9.53 -4.71
N SER A 53 19.94 -8.49 -4.85
CA SER A 53 21.10 -8.29 -3.98
C SER A 53 20.72 -7.90 -2.55
N SER A 54 19.62 -7.17 -2.35
CA SER A 54 19.27 -6.60 -1.04
C SER A 54 18.29 -7.47 -0.26
N TYR A 55 17.37 -8.15 -0.96
CA TYR A 55 16.27 -8.89 -0.34
C TYR A 55 16.16 -10.35 -0.84
N GLY A 56 16.96 -10.76 -1.83
CA GLY A 56 16.80 -12.08 -2.46
C GLY A 56 15.46 -12.25 -3.19
N GLY A 57 14.84 -11.13 -3.59
CA GLY A 57 13.48 -11.08 -4.14
C GLY A 57 13.44 -10.88 -5.66
N TRP A 58 12.25 -10.52 -6.13
CA TRP A 58 11.95 -10.16 -7.51
C TRP A 58 11.65 -8.66 -7.60
N GLY A 59 12.46 -7.93 -8.37
CA GLY A 59 12.29 -6.50 -8.62
C GLY A 59 11.58 -6.23 -9.94
N GLY A 60 10.70 -5.24 -9.98
CA GLY A 60 9.99 -4.85 -11.19
C GLY A 60 9.53 -3.41 -11.17
N CYS A 61 9.21 -2.88 -12.35
CA CYS A 61 8.66 -1.55 -12.49
C CYS A 61 7.15 -1.58 -12.33
N ALA A 62 6.65 -0.95 -11.27
CA ALA A 62 5.22 -0.77 -11.04
C ALA A 62 4.83 0.68 -11.31
N HIS A 63 3.62 0.87 -11.84
CA HIS A 63 3.08 2.18 -12.07
C HIS A 63 2.26 2.63 -10.85
N PHE A 64 2.65 3.73 -10.22
CA PHE A 64 1.85 4.38 -9.18
C PHE A 64 1.33 5.72 -9.70
N GLY A 65 0.00 5.84 -9.82
CA GLY A 65 -0.62 7.09 -10.23
C GLY A 65 -0.44 7.41 -11.71
N LEU A 66 -0.06 8.65 -12.04
CA LEU A 66 -0.30 9.19 -13.38
C LEU A 66 0.79 8.92 -14.42
N GLN A 67 2.10 8.90 -14.13
CA GLN A 67 3.13 8.70 -15.18
C GLN A 67 4.51 8.17 -14.73
N ILE A 68 4.74 7.87 -13.45
CA ILE A 68 6.07 7.48 -12.96
C ILE A 68 6.10 5.97 -12.74
N PHE A 69 7.11 5.32 -13.31
CA PHE A 69 7.43 3.93 -13.00
C PHE A 69 8.35 3.91 -11.80
N HIS A 70 7.90 3.23 -10.75
CA HIS A 70 8.61 3.04 -9.50
C HIS A 70 9.24 1.66 -9.49
N CYS A 71 10.46 1.55 -8.99
CA CYS A 71 11.07 0.25 -8.74
C CYS A 71 10.49 -0.36 -7.46
N VAL A 72 9.80 -1.49 -7.60
CA VAL A 72 9.21 -2.26 -6.50
C VAL A 72 9.91 -3.60 -6.40
N CYS A 73 10.36 -3.94 -5.20
CA CYS A 73 10.96 -5.22 -4.87
C CYS A 73 10.00 -6.05 -4.03
N THR A 74 9.62 -7.22 -4.55
CA THR A 74 8.81 -8.20 -3.84
C THR A 74 9.68 -9.35 -3.35
N TYR A 75 9.65 -9.64 -2.05
CA TYR A 75 10.51 -10.64 -1.42
C TYR A 75 9.74 -11.40 -0.33
N PHE A 76 10.25 -12.56 0.10
CA PHE A 76 9.64 -13.29 1.22
C PHE A 76 9.89 -12.54 2.52
N CYS A 77 8.83 -12.23 3.26
CA CYS A 77 9.01 -11.64 4.58
C CYS A 77 9.70 -12.67 5.51
N PRO A 78 10.56 -12.22 6.43
CA PRO A 78 11.13 -13.06 7.46
C PRO A 78 10.09 -13.65 8.41
#